data_AF-A0A848GXC9-F1
#
_entry.id   AF-A0A848GXC9-F1
#
_cell.length_a   1.000
_cell.length_b   1.000
_cell.length_c   1.000
_cell.angle_alpha   90.00
_cell.angle_beta   90.00
_cell.angle_gamma   90.00
#
_symmetry.space_group_name_H-M   'P 1'
#
loop_
_entity.id
_entity.type
_entity.pdbx_description
1 polymer ?
#
loop_
_entity_poly.entity_id
_entity_poly.type
_entity_poly.pdbx_seq_one_letter_code
_entity_poly.pdbx_strand_id
1 'polypeptide(L)' 'MQLKEKIIKLANDAITRMEARPDRTEEDNDILEILLILRDGAAEMSSEEALDRWLDFMWKVLTDLGFSY' A
#
# COMPACT_ATOMS: atom_id res chain seq x y z
N MET A 1 -1.21 -17.97 -0.04
CA MET A 1 -0.02 -17.09 -0.13
C MET A 1 0.07 -16.25 -1.41
N GLN A 2 -0.60 -16.60 -2.52
CA GLN A 2 -0.48 -15.87 -3.79
C GLN A 2 -0.98 -14.41 -3.74
N LEU A 3 -2.00 -14.12 -2.92
CA LEU A 3 -2.54 -12.76 -2.78
C LEU A 3 -1.51 -11.80 -2.16
N LYS A 4 -0.81 -12.24 -1.11
CA LYS A 4 0.28 -11.51 -0.47
C LYS A 4 1.35 -11.09 -1.49
N GLU A 5 1.85 -12.06 -2.26
CA GLU A 5 2.87 -11.83 -3.27
C GLU A 5 2.40 -10.84 -4.35
N LYS A 6 1.13 -10.95 -4.77
CA LYS A 6 0.53 -10.02 -5.73
C LYS A 6 0.44 -8.59 -5.20
N ILE A 7 0.02 -8.41 -3.95
CA ILE A 7 -0.08 -7.09 -3.31
C ILE A 7 1.30 -6.45 -3.20
N ILE A 8 2.28 -7.20 -2.69
CA ILE A 8 3.66 -6.72 -2.55
C ILE A 8 4.23 -6.30 -3.91
N LYS A 9 3.99 -7.11 -4.95
CA LYS A 9 4.43 -6.79 -6.32
C LYS A 9 3.79 -5.49 -6.81
N LEU A 10 2.46 -5.36 -6.73
CA LEU A 10 1.75 -4.18 -7.21
C LEU A 10 2.18 -2.90 -6.48
N ALA A 11 2.36 -2.99 -5.15
CA ALA A 11 2.84 -1.88 -4.35
C ALA A 11 4.26 -1.48 -4.76
N ASN A 12 5.18 -2.43 -4.93
CA ASN A 12 6.53 -2.16 -5.41
C ASN A 12 6.55 -1.52 -6.80
N ASP A 13 5.76 -2.03 -7.74
CA ASP A 13 5.65 -1.47 -9.09
C ASP A 13 5.11 -0.03 -9.07
N ALA A 14 4.23 0.31 -8.12
CA ALA A 14 3.74 1.68 -7.93
C ALA A 14 4.80 2.58 -7.27
N ILE A 15 5.44 2.12 -6.20
CA ILE A 15 6.53 2.81 -5.49
C ILE A 15 7.64 3.19 -6.47
N THR A 16 8.17 2.23 -7.26
CA THR A 16 9.24 2.48 -8.22
C THR A 16 8.86 3.54 -9.26
N ARG A 17 7.60 3.52 -9.73
CA ARG A 17 7.11 4.53 -10.68
C ARG A 17 6.97 5.91 -10.05
N MET A 18 6.60 5.99 -8.78
CA MET A 18 6.48 7.26 -8.06
C MET A 18 7.84 7.84 -7.68
N GLU A 19 8.77 7.03 -7.19
CA GLU A 19 10.14 7.46 -6.85
C GLU A 19 10.90 7.96 -8.08
N ALA A 20 10.60 7.44 -9.27
CA ALA A 20 11.18 7.90 -10.53
C ALA A 20 10.67 9.29 -10.99
N ARG A 21 9.63 9.84 -10.36
CA ARG A 21 9.09 11.17 -10.73
C ARG A 21 10.01 12.27 -10.18
N PRO A 22 10.54 13.16 -11.04
CA PRO A 22 11.42 14.25 -10.61
C PRO A 22 10.68 15.39 -9.89
N ASP A 23 9.36 15.47 -10.04
CA ASP A 23 8.49 16.58 -9.62
C ASP A 23 7.39 16.14 -8.64
N ARG A 24 7.73 15.26 -7.70
CA ARG A 24 6.79 14.80 -6.67
C ARG A 24 6.25 15.94 -5.82
N THR A 25 4.93 15.99 -5.73
CA THR A 25 4.18 16.86 -4.81
C THR A 25 4.19 16.29 -3.39
N GLU A 26 3.69 17.06 -2.42
CA GLU A 26 3.42 16.57 -1.06
C GLU A 26 2.43 15.40 -1.08
N GLU A 27 1.37 15.52 -1.89
CA GLU A 27 0.38 14.45 -2.11
C GLU A 27 1.02 13.17 -2.70
N ASP A 28 1.97 13.30 -3.64
CA ASP A 28 2.71 12.14 -4.15
C ASP A 28 3.55 11.48 -3.05
N ASN A 29 4.08 12.24 -2.10
CA ASN A 29 4.85 11.67 -0.99
C ASN A 29 3.92 10.97 0.03
N ASP A 30 2.75 11.52 0.31
CA ASP A 30 1.74 10.89 1.16
C ASP A 30 1.27 9.55 0.57
N ILE A 31 0.97 9.54 -0.74
CA ILE A 31 0.60 8.31 -1.45
C ILE A 31 1.75 7.30 -1.43
N LEU A 32 2.99 7.75 -1.59
CA LEU A 32 4.16 6.88 -1.51
C LEU A 32 4.30 6.25 -0.11
N GLU A 33 4.11 7.03 0.95
CA GLU A 33 4.15 6.53 2.33
C GLU A 33 3.06 5.47 2.56
N ILE A 34 1.84 5.73 2.09
CA ILE A 34 0.73 4.76 2.15
C ILE A 34 1.09 3.45 1.44
N LEU A 35 1.71 3.52 0.25
CA LEU A 35 2.10 2.33 -0.51
C LEU A 35 3.20 1.53 0.21
N LEU A 36 4.14 2.20 0.87
CA LEU A 36 5.17 1.56 1.68
C LEU A 36 4.54 0.83 2.87
N ILE A 37 3.64 1.48 3.61
CA ILE A 37 2.89 0.88 4.72
C ILE A 37 2.11 -0.35 4.25
N LEU A 38 1.38 -0.23 3.13
CA LEU A 38 0.60 -1.33 2.57
C LEU A 38 1.48 -2.55 2.25
N ARG A 39 2.61 -2.32 1.57
CA ARG A 39 3.57 -3.37 1.19
C ARG A 39 4.17 -4.05 2.41
N ASP A 40 4.68 -3.25 3.35
CA ASP A 40 5.43 -3.76 4.50
C ASP A 40 4.49 -4.50 5.46
N GLY A 41 3.32 -3.94 5.74
CA GLY A 41 2.30 -4.63 6.52
C GLY A 41 1.87 -5.94 5.87
N ALA A 42 1.63 -5.97 4.54
CA ALA A 42 1.32 -7.22 3.85
C ALA A 42 2.46 -8.24 3.94
N ALA A 43 3.72 -7.80 3.93
CA ALA A 43 4.90 -8.64 4.06
C ALA A 43 5.02 -9.30 5.45
N GLU A 44 4.57 -8.61 6.50
CA GLU A 44 4.59 -9.11 7.88
C GLU A 44 3.48 -10.13 8.18
N MET A 45 2.41 -10.16 7.38
CA MET A 45 1.29 -11.08 7.62
C MET A 45 1.70 -12.54 7.43
N SER A 46 1.41 -13.35 8.45
CA SER A 46 1.77 -14.77 8.54
C SER A 46 0.71 -15.72 7.98
N SER A 47 -0.51 -15.22 7.75
CA SER A 47 -1.63 -16.00 7.20
C SER A 47 -2.49 -15.17 6.25
N GLU A 48 -3.35 -15.84 5.47
CA GLU A 48 -4.32 -15.16 4.61
C GLU A 48 -5.38 -14.40 5.41
N GLU A 49 -5.85 -14.97 6.53
CA GLU A 49 -6.80 -14.27 7.41
C GLU A 49 -6.21 -12.99 8.03
N ALA A 50 -4.92 -13.04 8.42
CA ALA A 50 -4.23 -11.85 8.90
C ALA A 50 -4.07 -10.79 7.80
N LEU A 51 -3.78 -11.23 6.56
CA LEU A 51 -3.71 -10.36 5.40
C LEU A 51 -5.06 -9.70 5.08
N ASP A 52 -6.16 -10.45 5.10
CA ASP A 52 -7.49 -9.89 4.83
C ASP A 52 -7.86 -8.82 5.87
N ARG A 53 -7.62 -9.09 7.16
CA ARG A 53 -7.85 -8.09 8.23
C ARG A 53 -6.96 -6.86 8.08
N TRP A 54 -5.70 -7.05 7.67
CA TRP A 54 -4.79 -5.95 7.39
C TRP A 54 -5.29 -5.07 6.24
N LEU A 55 -5.76 -5.68 5.16
CA LEU A 55 -6.32 -4.96 4.01
C LEU A 55 -7.61 -4.21 4.38
N ASP A 56 -8.47 -4.81 5.19
CA ASP A 56 -9.67 -4.15 5.71
C ASP A 56 -9.32 -2.93 6.58
N PHE A 57 -8.27 -3.05 7.41
CA PHE A 57 -7.78 -1.93 8.21
C PHE A 57 -7.20 -0.81 7.33
N MET A 58 -6.35 -1.16 6.37
CA MET A 58 -5.77 -0.19 5.43
C MET A 58 -6.83 0.51 4.60
N TRP A 59 -7.88 -0.20 4.17
CA TRP A 59 -9.01 0.41 3.48
C TRP A 59 -9.69 1.47 4.35
N LYS A 60 -9.94 1.19 5.63
CA LYS A 60 -10.54 2.17 6.56
C LYS A 60 -9.67 3.41 6.73
N VAL A 61 -8.35 3.22 6.91
CA VAL A 61 -7.40 4.32 7.02
C VAL A 61 -7.45 5.19 5.76
N LEU A 62 -7.44 4.58 4.58
CA LEU A 62 -7.49 5.31 3.31
C LEU A 62 -8.78 6.08 3.11
N THR A 63 -9.92 5.48 3.45
CA THR A 63 -11.23 6.16 3.38
C THR A 63 -11.31 7.32 4.37
N ASP A 64 -10.80 7.15 5.59
CA ASP A 64 -10.84 8.20 6.63
C ASP A 64 -9.93 9.38 6.28
N LEU A 65 -8.82 9.13 5.57
CA LEU A 65 -7.91 10.16 5.05
C LEU A 65 -8.45 10.85 3.78
N GLY A 66 -9.62 10.45 3.26
CA GLY A 66 -10.24 11.07 2.09
C GLY A 66 -9.74 10.55 0.74
N PHE A 67 -9.01 9.43 0.70
CA PHE A 67 -8.54 8.79 -0.53
C PHE A 67 -9.58 7.87 -1.20
N SER A 68 -10.87 8.01 -0.88
CA SER A 68 -11.95 7.21 -1.50
C SER A 68 -12.50 7.88 -2.76
N TYR A 69 -12.32 7.23 -3.93
CA TYR A 69 -13.03 7.54 -5.17
C TYR A 69 -14.45 6.99 -5.17
#